data_AF-A0A2U3B7V2-F1
#
_entry.id   AF-A0A2U3B7V2-F1
#
_cell.length_a   1.000
_cell.length_b   1.000
_cell.length_c   1.000
_cell.angle_alpha   90.00
_cell.angle_beta   90.00
_cell.angle_gamma   90.00
#
_symmetry.space_group_name_H-M   'P 1'
#
loop_
_entity.id
_entity.type
_entity.pdbx_description
1 polymer ?
#
loop_
_entity_poly.entity_id
_entity_poly.type
_entity_poly.pdbx_seq_one_letter_code
_entity_poly.pdbx_strand_id
1 'polypeptide(L)'
;MINEEWFSELETVLFVLEDCQVDCDGMTYLVSHLLKQANVEHCCMFGYVTEKSSGDVVTPHCWITLPGDYIVDLRLRMWLGDFDHIPHGVFKSSCTPDIVYEGKGLRDSNLDVDTLDMMSDGRLSHVKVPSLLH
;
A
#
# COMPACT_ATOMS: atom_id res chain seq x y z
N MET A 1 -18.83 6.55 7.05
CA MET A 1 -17.41 6.65 7.49
C MET A 1 -16.81 5.27 7.36
N ILE A 2 -15.58 5.16 6.87
CA ILE A 2 -14.86 3.88 6.82
C ILE A 2 -14.56 3.44 8.26
N ASN A 3 -14.89 2.20 8.62
CA ASN A 3 -14.64 1.65 9.96
C ASN A 3 -13.39 0.74 9.94
N GLU A 4 -12.92 0.30 11.11
CA GLU A 4 -11.70 -0.53 11.22
C GLU A 4 -11.84 -1.90 10.56
N GLU A 5 -13.06 -2.46 10.54
CA GLU A 5 -13.38 -3.73 9.89
C GLU A 5 -13.11 -3.67 8.38
N TRP A 6 -13.52 -2.59 7.72
CA TRP A 6 -13.27 -2.38 6.29
C TRP A 6 -11.78 -2.38 5.95
N PHE A 7 -10.93 -1.78 6.80
CA PHE A 7 -9.47 -1.78 6.56
C PHE A 7 -8.84 -3.17 6.73
N SER A 8 -9.35 -3.97 7.68
CA SER A 8 -8.92 -5.37 7.85
C SER A 8 -9.36 -6.26 6.69
N GLU A 9 -10.56 -6.04 6.16
CA GLU A 9 -11.01 -6.69 4.93
C GLU A 9 -10.17 -6.27 3.72
N LEU A 10 -9.84 -4.98 3.60
CA LEU A 10 -8.98 -4.47 2.53
C LEU A 10 -7.61 -5.14 2.58
N GLU A 11 -6.97 -5.21 3.75
CA GLU A 11 -5.69 -5.89 3.93
C GLU A 11 -5.74 -7.33 3.43
N THR A 12 -6.76 -8.07 3.86
CA THR A 12 -6.94 -9.48 3.50
C THR A 12 -7.01 -9.67 1.98
N VAL A 13 -7.75 -8.82 1.27
CA VAL A 13 -7.88 -8.94 -0.20
C VAL A 13 -6.63 -8.46 -0.94
N LEU A 14 -5.88 -7.51 -0.37
CA LEU A 14 -4.64 -7.02 -0.97
C LEU A 14 -3.49 -8.02 -0.87
N PHE A 15 -3.48 -8.91 0.13
CA PHE A 15 -2.45 -9.98 0.23
C PHE A 15 -2.47 -10.97 -0.95
N VAL A 16 -3.50 -10.97 -1.79
CA VAL A 16 -3.47 -11.68 -3.08
C VAL A 16 -2.33 -11.16 -3.98
N LEU A 17 -1.92 -9.90 -3.81
CA LEU A 17 -0.83 -9.28 -4.57
C LEU A 17 0.55 -9.50 -3.94
N GLU A 18 0.65 -10.11 -2.76
CA GLU A 18 1.90 -10.20 -1.99
C GLU A 18 3.04 -10.84 -2.80
N ASP A 19 2.72 -11.90 -3.54
CA ASP A 19 3.68 -12.67 -4.33
C ASP A 19 4.01 -12.03 -5.69
N CYS A 20 3.36 -10.93 -6.08
CA CYS A 20 3.65 -10.25 -7.35
C CYS A 20 5.10 -9.76 -7.38
N GLN A 21 5.87 -10.07 -8.43
CA GLN A 21 7.27 -9.69 -8.53
C GLN A 21 7.44 -8.22 -8.98
N VAL A 22 6.91 -7.29 -8.19
CA VAL A 22 6.94 -5.84 -8.42
C VAL A 22 7.50 -5.11 -7.20
N ASP A 23 8.27 -4.06 -7.48
CA ASP A 23 8.83 -3.17 -6.46
C ASP A 23 7.75 -2.25 -5.85
N CYS A 24 8.16 -1.36 -4.94
CA CYS A 24 7.26 -0.48 -4.19
C CYS A 24 6.38 0.42 -5.08
N ASP A 25 6.92 0.91 -6.20
CA ASP A 25 6.20 1.77 -7.15
C ASP A 25 5.15 0.96 -7.93
N GLY A 26 5.54 -0.20 -8.46
CA GLY A 26 4.63 -1.11 -9.15
C GLY A 26 3.49 -1.55 -8.25
N MET A 27 3.79 -1.96 -7.01
CA MET A 27 2.77 -2.32 -6.02
C MET A 27 1.83 -1.15 -5.72
N THR A 28 2.37 0.06 -5.55
CA THR A 28 1.57 1.29 -5.33
C THR A 28 0.59 1.52 -6.49
N TYR A 29 1.01 1.32 -7.75
CA TYR A 29 0.12 1.47 -8.90
C TYR A 29 -0.96 0.39 -8.97
N LEU A 30 -0.62 -0.87 -8.68
CA LEU A 30 -1.60 -1.97 -8.64
C LEU A 30 -2.69 -1.68 -7.60
N VAL A 31 -2.30 -1.33 -6.37
CA VAL A 31 -3.26 -1.03 -5.31
C VAL A 31 -4.06 0.23 -5.62
N SER A 32 -3.42 1.29 -6.15
CA SER A 32 -4.14 2.50 -6.56
C SER A 32 -5.20 2.22 -7.62
N HIS A 33 -4.89 1.38 -8.61
CA HIS A 33 -5.85 0.98 -9.63
C HIS A 33 -7.11 0.33 -9.02
N LEU A 34 -6.93 -0.63 -8.12
CA LEU A 34 -8.02 -1.31 -7.42
C LEU A 34 -8.86 -0.33 -6.59
N LEU A 35 -8.23 0.58 -5.86
CA LEU A 35 -8.91 1.59 -5.05
C LEU A 35 -9.68 2.59 -5.93
N LYS A 36 -9.14 3.00 -7.09
CA LYS A 36 -9.87 3.85 -8.06
C LYS A 36 -11.10 3.16 -8.62
N GLN A 37 -10.98 1.89 -9.01
CA GLN A 37 -12.12 1.10 -9.50
C GLN A 37 -13.24 1.01 -8.45
N ALA A 38 -12.86 0.94 -7.17
CA ALA A 38 -13.79 0.91 -6.04
C ALA A 38 -14.28 2.30 -5.57
N ASN A 39 -13.85 3.39 -6.23
CA ASN A 39 -14.14 4.78 -5.83
C ASN A 39 -13.69 5.11 -4.39
N VAL A 40 -12.57 4.54 -3.94
CA VAL A 40 -11.96 4.84 -2.64
C VAL A 40 -10.98 6.00 -2.79
N GLU A 41 -11.15 7.05 -1.98
CA GLU A 41 -10.21 8.17 -1.91
C GLU A 41 -8.87 7.71 -1.32
N HIS A 42 -7.77 8.05 -2.00
CA HIS A 42 -6.42 7.70 -1.59
C HIS A 42 -5.37 8.59 -2.27
N CYS A 43 -4.17 8.65 -1.71
CA CYS A 43 -3.02 9.32 -2.32
C CYS A 43 -1.87 8.33 -2.49
N CYS A 44 -1.33 8.23 -3.70
CA CYS A 44 -0.03 7.60 -3.92
C CYS A 44 1.06 8.54 -3.41
N MET A 45 2.03 8.01 -2.68
CA MET A 45 3.08 8.78 -2.03
C MET A 45 4.45 8.30 -2.49
N PHE A 46 5.41 9.21 -2.52
CA PHE A 46 6.82 8.95 -2.83
C PHE A 46 7.72 9.72 -1.87
N GLY A 47 8.72 9.05 -1.31
CA GLY A 47 9.65 9.65 -0.37
C GLY A 47 10.58 8.63 0.26
N TYR A 48 10.70 8.68 1.58
CA TYR A 48 11.51 7.75 2.37
C TYR A 48 10.77 7.27 3.62
N VAL A 49 11.21 6.13 4.12
CA VAL A 49 10.72 5.54 5.38
C VAL A 49 11.91 5.33 6.31
N THR A 50 11.78 5.81 7.54
CA THR A 50 12.82 5.68 8.57
C THR A 50 12.34 4.78 9.70
N GLU A 51 13.11 3.76 10.04
CA GLU A 51 12.95 3.01 11.29
C GLU A 51 13.77 3.70 12.38
N LYS A 52 13.11 4.32 13.36
CA LYS A 52 13.77 5.11 14.41
C LYS A 52 14.68 4.29 15.32
N SER A 53 14.31 3.04 15.59
CA SER A 53 15.04 2.13 16.50
C SER A 53 16.41 1.76 15.97
N SER A 54 16.51 1.45 14.68
CA SER A 54 17.76 1.09 14.00
C SER A 54 18.47 2.30 13.39
N GLY A 55 17.71 3.33 12.99
CA GLY A 55 18.19 4.43 12.17
C GLY A 55 18.22 4.11 10.68
N ASP A 56 17.70 2.95 10.26
CA ASP A 56 17.67 2.53 8.86
C ASP A 56 16.68 3.38 8.06
N VAL A 57 17.05 3.68 6.82
CA VAL A 57 16.26 4.52 5.90
C VAL A 57 16.07 3.81 4.57
N VAL A 58 14.83 3.59 4.19
CA VAL A 58 14.44 3.08 2.87
C VAL A 58 14.13 4.26 1.96
N THR A 59 14.95 4.45 0.92
CA THR A 59 14.76 5.53 -0.05
C THR A 59 15.35 5.17 -1.43
N PRO A 60 14.63 5.42 -2.53
CA PRO A 60 13.25 5.90 -2.58
C PRO A 60 12.24 4.81 -2.19
N HIS A 61 11.09 5.20 -1.64
CA HIS A 61 9.98 4.29 -1.34
C HIS A 61 8.63 4.88 -1.78
N CYS A 62 7.72 4.01 -2.20
CA CYS A 62 6.35 4.36 -2.57
C CYS A 62 5.33 3.61 -1.69
N TRP A 63 4.25 4.29 -1.33
CA TRP A 63 3.16 3.75 -0.51
C TRP A 63 1.85 4.47 -0.84
N ILE A 64 0.75 4.03 -0.22
CA ILE A 64 -0.54 4.71 -0.32
C ILE A 64 -0.97 5.23 1.05
N THR A 65 -1.54 6.43 1.10
CA THR A 65 -2.28 6.91 2.27
C THR A 65 -3.78 6.89 2.01
N LEU A 66 -4.52 6.51 3.05
CA LEU A 66 -5.98 6.43 3.09
C LEU A 66 -6.52 7.38 4.18
N PRO A 67 -7.82 7.74 4.13
CA PRO A 67 -8.45 8.53 5.19
C PRO A 67 -8.26 7.92 6.58
N GLY A 68 -8.13 8.76 7.61
CA GLY A 68 -8.02 8.31 8.99
C GLY A 68 -6.63 7.80 9.39
N ASP A 69 -5.57 8.33 8.78
CA ASP A 69 -4.16 8.01 9.09
C ASP A 69 -3.76 6.55 8.76
N TYR A 70 -4.48 5.94 7.82
CA TYR A 70 -4.15 4.60 7.32
C TYR A 70 -3.13 4.66 6.19
N ILE A 71 -2.23 3.68 6.18
CA ILE A 71 -1.19 3.46 5.18
C ILE A 71 -1.39 2.08 4.58
N VAL A 72 -1.15 1.96 3.27
CA VAL A 72 -1.00 0.68 2.60
C VAL A 72 0.43 0.54 2.11
N ASP A 73 1.13 -0.49 2.60
CA ASP A 73 2.51 -0.79 2.24
C ASP A 73 2.80 -2.30 2.35
N LEU A 74 2.88 -2.97 1.20
CA LEU A 74 3.19 -4.40 1.12
C LEU A 74 4.69 -4.65 0.85
N ARG A 75 5.51 -3.59 0.75
CA ARG A 75 6.87 -3.68 0.22
C ARG A 75 7.95 -3.18 1.17
N LEU A 76 7.60 -2.50 2.27
CA LEU A 76 8.56 -2.05 3.27
C LEU A 76 9.44 -3.19 3.82
N ARG A 77 8.83 -4.34 4.13
CA ARG A 77 9.53 -5.53 4.67
C ARG A 77 10.58 -6.12 3.73
N MET A 78 10.52 -5.84 2.43
CA MET A 78 11.59 -6.25 1.51
C MET A 78 12.94 -5.60 1.83
N TRP A 79 12.90 -4.41 2.45
CA TRP A 79 14.10 -3.63 2.76
C TRP A 79 14.49 -3.72 4.23
N LEU A 80 13.53 -3.58 5.14
CA LEU A 80 13.77 -3.60 6.59
C LEU A 80 13.70 -5.00 7.21
N GLY A 81 13.39 -6.02 6.39
CA GLY A 81 13.23 -7.40 6.83
C GLY A 81 11.82 -7.73 7.31
N ASP A 82 11.55 -9.03 7.40
CA ASP A 82 10.27 -9.58 7.82
C ASP A 82 10.23 -9.76 9.35
N PHE A 83 10.07 -8.64 10.06
CA PHE A 83 9.95 -8.60 11.51
C PHE A 83 8.59 -8.07 11.93
N ASP A 84 8.05 -8.56 13.05
CA ASP A 84 6.72 -8.20 13.57
C ASP A 84 6.55 -6.69 13.80
N HIS A 85 7.62 -5.97 14.14
CA HIS A 85 7.58 -4.53 14.39
C HIS A 85 7.63 -3.68 13.12
N ILE A 86 7.99 -4.26 11.97
CA ILE A 86 7.93 -3.60 10.67
C ILE A 86 6.50 -3.78 10.11
N PRO A 87 5.73 -2.70 9.88
CA PRO A 87 4.37 -2.82 9.38
C PRO A 87 4.33 -3.41 7.98
N HIS A 88 3.20 -4.02 7.66
CA HIS A 88 2.94 -4.65 6.38
C HIS A 88 1.44 -4.75 6.14
N GLY A 89 1.00 -4.54 4.90
CA GLY A 89 -0.42 -4.57 4.56
C GLY A 89 -1.09 -3.21 4.79
N VAL A 90 -2.17 -3.17 5.56
CA VAL A 90 -2.97 -1.95 5.82
C VAL A 90 -2.99 -1.64 7.32
N PHE A 91 -2.40 -0.52 7.71
CA PHE A 91 -2.19 -0.20 9.12
C PHE A 91 -2.34 1.29 9.39
N LYS A 92 -2.63 1.63 10.64
CA LYS A 92 -2.59 3.03 11.10
C LYS A 92 -1.15 3.44 11.39
N SER A 93 -0.73 4.59 10.89
CA SER A 93 0.60 5.15 11.17
C SER A 93 0.82 5.34 12.68
N SER A 94 -0.20 5.80 13.40
CA SER A 94 -0.19 5.91 14.87
C SER A 94 0.04 4.59 15.64
N CYS A 95 -0.20 3.42 15.04
CA CYS A 95 0.10 2.13 15.65
C CYS A 95 1.56 1.70 15.46
N THR A 96 2.33 2.37 14.59
CA THR A 96 3.74 2.09 14.31
C THR A 96 4.61 3.36 14.46
N PRO A 97 4.70 3.94 15.66
CA PRO A 97 5.36 5.24 15.87
C PRO A 97 6.87 5.26 15.59
N ASP A 98 7.50 4.08 15.56
CA ASP A 98 8.91 3.90 15.23
C ASP A 98 9.18 3.92 13.71
N ILE A 99 8.14 3.82 12.88
CA ILE A 99 8.24 3.86 11.43
C ILE A 99 7.70 5.20 10.93
N VAL A 100 8.56 6.02 10.34
CA VAL A 100 8.20 7.37 9.89
C VAL A 100 8.25 7.46 8.39
N TYR A 101 7.10 7.72 7.80
CA TYR A 101 6.92 7.99 6.38
C TYR A 101 6.99 9.49 6.11
N GLU A 102 7.92 9.93 5.26
CA GLU A 102 8.04 11.32 4.83
C GLU A 102 8.15 11.40 3.32
N GLY A 103 7.24 12.15 2.70
CA GLY A 103 7.17 12.21 1.24
C GLY A 103 6.13 13.18 0.72
N LYS A 104 5.94 13.11 -0.59
CA LYS A 104 4.97 13.94 -1.33
C LYS A 104 4.06 13.05 -2.17
N GLY A 105 2.90 13.59 -2.51
CA GLY A 105 2.00 12.94 -3.46
C GLY A 105 2.70 12.67 -4.79
N LEU A 106 2.61 11.43 -5.24
CA LEU A 106 3.01 11.00 -6.56
C LEU A 106 1.89 11.32 -7.55
N ARG A 107 2.24 11.74 -8.77
CA ARG A 107 1.26 11.89 -9.84
C ARG A 107 0.84 10.50 -10.32
N ASP A 108 -0.42 10.40 -10.71
CA ASP A 108 -0.94 9.16 -11.27
C ASP A 108 -0.06 8.63 -12.41
N SER A 109 0.25 7.33 -12.38
CA SER A 109 0.89 6.69 -13.50
C SER A 109 -0.16 6.52 -14.60
N ASN A 110 0.09 7.05 -15.79
CA ASN A 110 -0.79 6.86 -16.95
C ASN A 110 -0.68 5.44 -17.54
N LEU A 111 -0.53 4.41 -16.70
CA LEU A 111 -0.47 3.01 -17.11
C LEU A 111 -1.89 2.52 -17.44
N ASP A 112 -2.01 1.80 -18.55
CA ASP A 112 -3.26 1.13 -18.91
C ASP A 112 -3.49 -0.15 -18.08
N VAL A 113 -4.71 -0.65 -18.13
CA VAL A 113 -5.13 -1.84 -17.38
C VAL A 113 -4.38 -3.09 -17.82
N ASP A 114 -4.03 -3.22 -19.09
CA ASP A 114 -3.32 -4.39 -19.62
C ASP A 114 -1.88 -4.46 -19.07
N THR A 115 -1.22 -3.31 -18.95
CA THR A 115 0.11 -3.19 -18.33
C THR A 115 0.05 -3.54 -16.85
N LEU A 116 -0.95 -3.03 -16.12
CA LEU A 116 -1.14 -3.34 -14.70
C LEU A 116 -1.47 -4.82 -14.47
N ASP A 117 -2.30 -5.41 -15.33
CA ASP A 117 -2.63 -6.84 -15.24
C ASP A 117 -1.39 -7.70 -15.47
N MET A 118 -0.57 -7.36 -16.47
CA MET A 118 0.72 -8.00 -16.71
C MET A 118 1.66 -7.89 -15.51
N MET A 119 1.77 -6.71 -14.89
CA MET A 119 2.57 -6.49 -13.68
C MET A 119 2.11 -7.33 -12.49
N SER A 120 0.82 -7.68 -12.44
CA SER A 120 0.23 -8.50 -11.37
C SER A 120 0.22 -10.00 -11.66
N ASP A 121 0.72 -10.43 -12.82
CA ASP A 121 0.51 -11.76 -13.40
C ASP A 121 -0.98 -12.18 -13.45
N GLY A 122 -1.88 -11.25 -13.80
CA GLY A 122 -3.33 -11.49 -13.89
C GLY A 122 -4.08 -11.49 -12.57
N ARG A 123 -3.42 -11.21 -11.44
CA ARG A 123 -4.01 -11.29 -10.10
C ARG A 123 -4.99 -10.16 -9.79
N LEU A 124 -4.95 -9.03 -10.50
CA LEU A 124 -5.88 -7.92 -10.27
C LEU A 124 -7.35 -8.36 -10.31
N SER A 125 -7.70 -9.25 -11.25
CA SER A 125 -9.06 -9.77 -11.40
C SER A 125 -9.56 -10.60 -10.21
N HIS A 126 -8.65 -11.06 -9.35
CA HIS A 126 -8.94 -11.84 -8.15
C HIS A 126 -9.07 -10.98 -6.89
N VAL A 127 -8.77 -9.68 -6.97
CA VAL A 127 -8.90 -8.74 -5.86
C VAL A 127 -10.22 -7.99 -5.96
N LYS A 128 -11.02 -8.06 -4.89
CA LYS A 128 -12.26 -7.28 -4.77
C LYS A 128 -12.15 -6.38 -3.54
N VAL A 129 -11.96 -5.08 -3.76
CA VAL A 129 -11.97 -4.09 -2.69
C VAL A 129 -13.34 -4.13 -1.98
N PRO A 130 -13.39 -4.19 -0.64
CA PRO A 130 -14.64 -4.23 0.11
C PRO A 130 -15.48 -2.98 -0.15
N SER A 131 -16.81 -3.12 -0.18
CA SER A 131 -17.70 -2.00 -0.44
C SER A 131 -17.74 -1.01 0.72
N LEU A 132 -17.74 0.29 0.41
CA LEU A 132 -17.88 1.36 1.42
C LEU A 132 -19.32 1.47 2.01
N LEU A 133 -20.27 0.68 1.52
CA LEU A 133 -21.68 0.72 1.94
C LEU A 133 -21.93 -0.29 3.06
N HIS A 134 -21.98 0.21 4.29
CA HIS A 134 -22.70 -0.38 5.42
C HIS A 134 -23.47 0.70 6.16
#